data_AF-B7Q5U0-F1
#
_entry.id   AF-B7Q5U0-F1
#
_cell.length_a   1.000
_cell.length_b   1.000
_cell.length_c   1.000
_cell.angle_alpha   90.00
_cell.angle_beta   90.00
_cell.angle_gamma   90.00
#
_symmetry.space_group_name_H-M   'P 1'
#
loop_
_entity.id
_entity.type
_entity.pdbx_description
1 polymer ?
#
loop_
_entity_poly.entity_id
_entity_poly.type
_entity_poly.pdbx_seq_one_letter_code
_entity_poly.pdbx_strand_id
1 'polypeptide(L)'
;MMLSKSAKLELGRPASGEMANPATKDQVPPIDLLWVKGSQGGNYYYSFGGNHRLEAHYRMGCTTIRAKLIQATPLALASYLGGSTPDLK
;
A
#
# COMPACT_ATOMS: atom_id res chain seq x y z
N MET A 1 4.23 6.49 -9.11
CA MET A 1 4.72 6.73 -7.74
C MET A 1 5.43 5.46 -7.29
N MET A 2 6.75 5.45 -7.30
CA MET A 2 7.60 4.28 -7.10
C MET A 2 8.32 4.45 -5.75
N LEU A 3 8.20 3.50 -4.83
CA LEU A 3 8.89 3.53 -3.54
C LEU A 3 9.42 2.13 -3.21
N SER A 4 10.75 2.04 -3.12
CA SER A 4 11.51 0.89 -2.62
C SER A 4 11.96 1.17 -1.19
N LYS A 5 12.13 0.07 -0.43
CA LYS A 5 12.63 -0.11 0.94
C LYS A 5 11.56 -0.18 2.05
N SER A 6 11.27 -1.44 2.41
CA SER A 6 10.87 -1.92 3.75
C SER A 6 9.52 -1.45 4.29
N ALA A 7 8.50 -2.32 4.15
CA ALA A 7 7.27 -2.53 4.93
C ALA A 7 6.63 -1.36 5.71
N LYS A 8 6.78 -0.11 5.26
CA LYS A 8 6.07 1.05 5.78
C LYS A 8 5.65 1.89 4.59
N LEU A 9 4.38 1.76 4.20
CA LEU A 9 3.80 2.60 3.17
C LEU A 9 3.58 3.99 3.79
N GLU A 10 4.58 4.87 3.64
CA GLU A 10 4.53 6.23 4.17
C GLU A 10 3.57 7.07 3.31
N LEU A 11 2.37 7.27 3.81
CA LEU A 11 1.38 8.19 3.26
C LEU A 11 1.87 9.62 3.52
N GLY A 12 2.01 10.44 2.45
CA GLY A 12 2.30 11.87 2.59
C GLY A 12 1.29 12.55 3.54
N ARG A 13 1.63 13.70 4.14
CA ARG A 13 0.67 14.41 5.01
C ARG A 13 -0.38 15.15 4.16
N PRO A 14 -1.69 15.00 4.44
CA PRO A 14 -2.71 15.92 3.93
C PRO A 14 -2.80 17.21 4.73
N ALA A 15 -3.29 18.24 4.05
CA ALA A 15 -3.84 19.43 4.66
C ALA A 15 -5.18 19.11 5.35
N SER A 16 -5.35 19.73 6.51
CA SER A 16 -6.41 19.55 7.51
C SER A 16 -7.86 19.44 7.00
N GLY A 17 -8.62 18.50 7.60
CA GLY A 17 -10.06 18.67 7.82
C GLY A 17 -10.94 17.48 7.40
N GLU A 18 -11.15 16.52 8.31
CA GLU A 18 -12.49 15.98 8.68
C GLU A 18 -12.33 14.87 9.74
N MET A 19 -13.02 15.05 10.86
CA MET A 19 -12.94 14.15 12.03
C MET A 19 -13.79 12.89 11.80
N ALA A 20 -13.19 11.84 11.23
CA ALA A 20 -13.71 10.48 11.39
C ALA A 20 -13.13 9.89 12.69
N ASN A 21 -14.02 9.57 13.63
CA ASN A 21 -13.70 9.06 14.97
C ASN A 21 -12.58 7.98 14.95
N PRO A 22 -11.42 8.19 15.61
CA PRO A 22 -10.30 7.25 15.58
C PRO A 22 -10.62 5.87 16.20
N ALA A 23 -11.70 5.78 16.99
CA ALA A 23 -12.11 4.54 17.66
C ALA A 23 -12.69 3.48 16.70
N THR A 24 -13.11 3.83 15.48
CA THR A 24 -13.67 2.87 14.51
C THR A 24 -12.63 2.34 13.52
N LYS A 25 -11.37 2.82 13.57
CA LYS A 25 -10.31 2.39 12.65
C LYS A 25 -10.10 0.87 12.64
N ASP A 26 -10.28 0.23 13.79
CA ASP A 26 -10.04 -1.19 13.99
C ASP A 26 -11.21 -2.06 13.52
N GLN A 27 -12.37 -1.44 13.23
CA GLN A 27 -13.55 -2.10 12.67
C GLN A 27 -13.50 -2.19 11.13
N VAL A 28 -12.68 -1.35 10.49
CA VAL A 28 -12.51 -1.35 9.02
C VAL A 28 -11.57 -2.48 8.60
N PRO A 29 -11.96 -3.38 7.67
CA PRO A 29 -11.10 -4.49 7.25
C PRO A 29 -9.76 -3.99 6.68
N PRO A 30 -8.67 -4.77 6.83
CA PRO A 30 -7.38 -4.41 6.26
C PRO A 30 -7.42 -4.36 4.73
N ILE A 31 -6.50 -3.61 4.13
CA ILE A 31 -6.29 -3.63 2.68
C ILE A 31 -5.38 -4.81 2.30
N ASP A 32 -5.51 -5.31 1.08
CA ASP A 32 -4.61 -6.33 0.56
C ASP A 32 -3.43 -5.67 -0.17
N LEU A 33 -2.21 -6.03 0.23
CA LEU A 33 -0.98 -5.58 -0.42
C LEU A 33 -0.27 -6.77 -1.05
N LEU A 34 -0.02 -6.70 -2.36
CA LEU A 34 0.88 -7.60 -3.04
C LEU A 34 2.31 -7.29 -2.61
N TRP A 35 2.95 -8.26 -1.97
CA TRP A 35 4.35 -8.22 -1.60
C TRP A 35 5.18 -9.01 -2.61
N VAL A 36 6.02 -8.29 -3.36
CA VAL A 36 6.92 -8.86 -4.36
C VAL A 36 8.36 -8.64 -3.94
N LYS A 37 9.19 -9.68 -4.02
CA LYS A 37 10.63 -9.58 -3.82
C LYS A 37 11.32 -9.28 -5.14
N GLY A 38 12.16 -8.25 -5.14
CA GLY A 38 13.07 -7.92 -6.25
C GLY A 38 14.23 -8.89 -6.35
N SER A 39 14.91 -8.85 -7.50
CA SER A 39 16.03 -9.75 -7.85
C SER A 39 17.25 -9.65 -6.92
N GLN A 40 17.45 -8.51 -6.26
CA GLN A 40 18.47 -8.17 -5.26
C GLN A 40 17.92 -8.22 -3.82
N GLY A 41 16.71 -8.75 -3.62
CA GLY A 41 16.11 -8.91 -2.30
C GLY A 41 15.31 -7.71 -1.80
N GLY A 42 15.07 -6.69 -2.64
CA GLY A 42 14.20 -5.56 -2.29
C GLY A 42 12.75 -5.99 -2.03
N ASN A 43 12.08 -5.41 -1.03
CA ASN A 43 10.66 -5.67 -0.77
C ASN A 43 9.80 -4.55 -1.35
N TYR A 44 8.89 -4.92 -2.25
CA TYR A 44 7.97 -4.02 -2.93
C TYR A 44 6.53 -4.36 -2.57
N TYR A 45 5.72 -3.33 -2.27
CA TYR A 45 4.34 -3.48 -1.82
C TYR A 45 3.40 -2.72 -2.75
N TYR A 46 2.47 -3.43 -3.36
CA TYR A 46 1.50 -2.88 -4.31
C TYR A 46 0.08 -3.02 -3.79
N SER A 47 -0.69 -1.93 -3.82
CA SER A 47 -2.12 -1.94 -3.54
C SER A 47 -2.88 -1.75 -4.85
N PHE A 48 -3.77 -2.67 -5.19
CA PHE A 48 -4.68 -2.52 -6.34
C PHE A 48 -6.11 -2.18 -5.92
N GLY A 49 -6.43 -2.37 -4.64
CA GLY A 49 -7.71 -2.01 -4.05
C GLY A 49 -7.52 -1.13 -2.81
N GLY A 50 -8.64 -0.78 -2.18
CA GLY A 50 -8.60 -0.06 -0.91
C GLY A 50 -8.31 1.45 -1.03
N ASN A 51 -8.39 2.03 -2.23
CA ASN A 51 -8.10 3.46 -2.47
C ASN A 51 -8.83 4.40 -1.50
N HIS A 52 -10.13 4.20 -1.24
CA HIS A 52 -10.88 5.04 -0.29
C HIS A 52 -10.38 4.89 1.15
N ARG A 53 -10.00 3.67 1.57
CA ARG A 53 -9.46 3.41 2.91
C ARG A 53 -8.08 4.04 3.06
N LEU A 54 -7.28 3.97 2.00
CA LEU A 54 -5.96 4.58 1.94
C LEU A 54 -6.06 6.11 1.98
N GLU A 55 -6.96 6.69 1.20
CA GLU A 55 -7.24 8.13 1.17
C GLU A 55 -7.80 8.63 2.50
N ALA A 56 -8.68 7.86 3.16
CA ALA A 56 -9.16 8.19 4.49
C ALA A 56 -8.01 8.19 5.50
N HIS A 57 -7.14 7.16 5.50
CA HIS A 57 -5.95 7.12 6.37
C HIS A 57 -4.99 8.26 6.07
N TYR A 58 -4.78 8.58 4.78
CA TYR A 58 -4.06 9.76 4.36
C TYR A 58 -4.67 10.97 5.04
N ARG A 59 -5.93 11.33 4.74
CA ARG A 59 -6.66 12.52 5.26
C ARG A 59 -6.66 12.65 6.78
N MET A 60 -6.72 11.53 7.50
CA MET A 60 -6.63 11.48 8.96
C MET A 60 -5.21 11.71 9.50
N GLY A 61 -4.21 11.94 8.65
CA GLY A 61 -2.82 12.11 9.02
C GLY A 61 -2.16 10.82 9.52
N CYS A 62 -2.74 9.65 9.20
CA CYS A 62 -2.18 8.36 9.62
C CYS A 62 -0.97 8.02 8.77
N THR A 63 0.16 7.75 9.41
CA THR A 63 1.41 7.34 8.74
C THR A 63 1.43 5.86 8.36
N THR A 64 0.45 5.08 8.81
CA THR A 64 0.36 3.63 8.62
C THR A 64 -1.09 3.19 8.47
N ILE A 65 -1.33 2.13 7.69
CA ILE A 65 -2.63 1.47 7.52
C ILE A 65 -2.49 -0.02 7.77
N ARG A 66 -3.56 -0.66 8.27
CA ARG A 66 -3.58 -2.12 8.42
C ARG A 66 -3.69 -2.79 7.06
N ALA A 67 -2.77 -3.71 6.79
CA ALA A 67 -2.72 -4.44 5.54
C ALA A 67 -2.45 -5.93 5.75
N LYS A 68 -3.07 -6.76 4.89
CA LYS A 68 -2.74 -8.17 4.72
C LYS A 68 -1.69 -8.26 3.60
N LEU A 69 -0.53 -8.81 3.93
CA LEU A 69 0.53 -9.05 2.95
C LEU A 69 0.26 -10.36 2.21
N ILE A 70 0.13 -10.26 0.89
CA ILE A 70 -0.03 -11.39 -0.01
C ILE A 70 1.25 -11.53 -0.82
N GLN A 71 2.04 -12.56 -0.53
CA GLN A 71 3.28 -12.80 -1.26
C GLN A 71 2.96 -13.18 -2.71
N ALA A 72 3.60 -12.49 -3.66
CA ALA A 72 3.37 -12.66 -5.10
C ALA A 72 4.70 -12.69 -5.87
N THR A 73 4.66 -13.26 -7.07
CA THR A 73 5.81 -13.28 -7.99
C THR A 73 5.79 -12.04 -8.88
N PRO A 74 6.93 -11.63 -9.47
CA PRO A 74 6.97 -10.56 -10.47
C PRO A 74 6.04 -10.84 -11.67
N LEU A 75 5.86 -12.11 -12.05
CA LEU A 75 4.92 -12.49 -13.10
C LEU A 75 3.46 -12.23 -12.70
N ALA A 76 3.09 -12.51 -11.45
CA ALA A 76 1.77 -12.19 -10.92
C ALA A 76 1.54 -10.68 -10.89
N LEU A 77 2.56 -9.88 -10.57
CA LEU A 77 2.49 -8.42 -10.68
C LEU A 77 2.28 -7.96 -12.13
N ALA A 78 2.88 -8.65 -13.09
CA ALA A 78 2.72 -8.34 -14.50
C ALA A 78 1.29 -8.55 -15.03
N SER A 79 0.52 -9.45 -14.42
CA SER A 79 -0.91 -9.58 -14.73
C SER A 79 -1.73 -8.34 -14.38
N TYR A 80 -1.26 -7.50 -13.44
CA TYR A 80 -1.90 -6.23 -13.11
C TYR A 80 -1.34 -5.05 -13.90
N LEU A 81 -0.03 -5.00 -14.12
CA LEU A 81 0.65 -3.84 -14.70
C LEU A 81 0.91 -3.96 -16.21
N GLY A 82 0.81 -5.15 -16.79
CA GLY A 82 1.07 -5.42 -18.20
C GLY A 82 2.45 -4.91 -18.65
N GLY A 83 2.48 -4.16 -19.75
CA GLY A 83 3.71 -3.54 -20.28
C GLY A 83 4.32 -2.46 -19.37
N SER A 84 3.62 -2.02 -18.32
CA SER A 84 4.12 -1.06 -17.33
C SER A 84 4.79 -1.73 -16.12
N THR A 85 5.00 -3.05 -16.16
CA THR A 85 5.65 -3.78 -15.07
C THR A 85 7.12 -3.37 -14.97
N PRO A 86 7.55 -2.80 -13.83
CA PRO A 86 8.94 -2.40 -13.68
C PRO A 86 9.86 -3.59 -13.41
N ASP A 87 11.12 -3.45 -13.79
CA ASP A 87 12.18 -4.38 -13.39
C ASP A 87 12.51 -4.16 -11.90
N LEU A 88 12.04 -5.07 -11.04
CA LEU A 88 12.24 -4.99 -9.60
C LEU A 88 13.65 -5.47 -9.24
N LYS A 89 14.51 -4.52 -8.87
CA LYS A 89 15.84 -4.77 -8.29
C LYS A 89 15.71 -5.14 -6.82
#